data_AF-A0A2K9EZZ8-F1
#
_entry.id   AF-A0A2K9EZZ8-F1
#
_cell.length_a   1.000
_cell.length_b   1.000
_cell.length_c   1.000
_cell.angle_alpha   90.00
_cell.angle_beta   90.00
_cell.angle_gamma   90.00
#
_symmetry.space_group_name_H-M   'P 1'
#
loop_
_entity.id
_entity.type
_entity.pdbx_description
1 polymer ?
#
loop_
_entity_poly.entity_id
_entity_poly.type
_entity_poly.pdbx_seq_one_letter_code
_entity_poly.pdbx_strand_id
1 'polypeptide(L)'
;MSPLFTIVGVIIGSGVTLLVEQWRWQRDHQREAKQILRETFVSYLTHTARAHESMRQVSEGVHSSPDERRLAILAAFTEANVYEERFRLTMLAPTHVVELAVHSFRKCRAVRDLLASGTETSDDAFRSAQLEYFRAVQATSDAMRKELGIPKLLFVPLGYPPDQPPVTPL
;
A
#
# COMPACT_ATOMS: atom_id res chain seq x y z
N MET A 1 -63.96 7.42 30.42
CA MET A 1 -63.00 6.46 29.83
C MET A 1 -61.99 7.25 29.01
N SER A 2 -60.74 7.30 29.47
CA SER A 2 -59.76 8.33 29.13
C SER A 2 -59.01 8.05 27.81
N PRO A 3 -59.02 8.94 26.80
CA PRO A 3 -58.31 8.75 25.53
C PRO A 3 -56.81 9.15 25.59
N LEU A 4 -56.25 9.32 26.78
CA LEU A 4 -54.87 9.79 26.99
C LEU A 4 -53.81 8.69 26.82
N PHE A 5 -54.18 7.41 26.88
CA PHE A 5 -53.23 6.30 26.74
C PHE A 5 -52.87 5.97 25.29
N THR A 6 -53.63 6.44 24.30
CA THR A 6 -53.40 6.09 22.88
C THR A 6 -52.36 6.99 22.21
N ILE A 7 -52.17 8.23 22.69
CA ILE A 7 -51.24 9.19 22.09
C ILE A 7 -49.77 8.92 22.50
N VAL A 8 -49.55 8.28 23.65
CA VAL A 8 -48.21 7.95 24.16
C VAL A 8 -47.59 6.76 23.40
N GLY A 9 -48.39 5.86 22.83
CA GLY A 9 -47.90 4.69 22.09
C GLY A 9 -47.26 5.01 20.73
N VAL A 10 -47.72 6.07 20.05
CA VAL A 10 -47.25 6.43 18.70
C VAL A 10 -45.91 7.18 18.73
N ILE A 11 -45.63 7.96 19.78
CA ILE A 11 -44.41 8.76 19.88
C ILE A 11 -43.18 7.90 20.26
N ILE A 12 -43.37 6.79 21.00
CA ILE A 12 -42.29 5.86 21.35
C ILE A 12 -41.88 4.99 20.14
N GLY A 13 -42.81 4.72 19.21
CA GLY A 13 -42.51 3.93 18.00
C GLY A 13 -41.67 4.66 16.94
N SER A 14 -41.83 5.98 16.80
CA SER A 14 -41.11 6.77 15.78
C SER A 14 -39.68 7.14 16.16
N GLY A 15 -39.37 7.27 17.45
CA GLY A 15 -38.02 7.60 17.94
C GLY A 15 -37.02 6.43 17.83
N VAL A 16 -37.49 5.20 18.05
CA VAL A 16 -36.64 3.99 17.96
C VAL A 16 -36.20 3.73 16.52
N THR A 17 -37.08 3.97 15.55
CA THR A 17 -36.76 3.77 14.11
C THR A 17 -35.70 4.76 13.62
N LEU A 18 -35.76 6.03 14.03
CA LEU A 18 -34.75 7.03 13.65
C LEU A 18 -33.37 6.76 14.27
N LEU A 19 -33.32 6.28 15.51
CA LEU A 19 -32.07 5.88 16.16
C LEU A 19 -31.45 4.63 15.53
N VAL A 20 -32.28 3.65 15.15
CA VAL A 20 -31.83 2.45 14.42
C VAL A 20 -31.28 2.84 13.04
N GLU A 21 -31.95 3.74 12.34
CA GLU A 21 -31.51 4.21 11.02
C GLU A 21 -30.20 5.02 11.11
N GLN A 22 -30.05 5.88 12.11
CA GLN A 22 -28.82 6.64 12.31
C GLN A 22 -27.62 5.76 12.70
N TRP A 23 -27.86 4.72 13.51
CA TRP A 23 -26.84 3.73 13.84
C TRP A 23 -26.44 2.89 12.63
N ARG A 24 -27.42 2.49 11.80
CA ARG A 24 -27.19 1.79 10.55
C ARG A 24 -26.37 2.64 9.58
N TRP A 25 -26.74 3.91 9.40
CA TRP A 25 -26.05 4.88 8.57
C TRP A 25 -24.60 5.10 9.02
N GLN A 26 -24.35 5.26 10.32
CA GLN A 26 -22.99 5.37 10.88
C GLN A 26 -22.17 4.11 10.63
N ARG A 27 -22.76 2.93 10.84
CA ARG A 27 -22.09 1.64 10.64
C ARG A 27 -21.75 1.42 9.16
N ASP A 28 -22.66 1.75 8.26
CA ASP A 28 -22.47 1.58 6.83
C ASP A 28 -21.41 2.57 6.30
N HIS A 29 -21.38 3.82 6.75
CA HIS A 29 -20.28 4.74 6.46
C HIS A 29 -18.92 4.27 6.99
N GLN A 30 -18.87 3.71 8.21
CA GLN A 30 -17.60 3.17 8.74
C GLN A 30 -17.11 1.97 7.93
N ARG A 31 -18.04 1.14 7.43
CA ARG A 31 -17.70 0.00 6.55
C ARG A 31 -17.19 0.48 5.21
N GLU A 32 -17.86 1.46 4.61
CA GLU A 32 -17.48 2.07 3.34
C GLU A 32 -16.09 2.74 3.44
N ALA A 33 -15.86 3.55 4.47
CA ALA A 33 -14.56 4.17 4.70
C ALA A 33 -13.44 3.13 4.87
N LYS A 34 -13.69 2.05 5.62
CA LYS A 34 -12.71 0.94 5.76
C LYS A 34 -12.48 0.19 4.45
N GLN A 35 -13.50 0.06 3.60
CA GLN A 35 -13.37 -0.56 2.29
C GLN A 35 -12.50 0.31 1.36
N ILE A 36 -12.77 1.62 1.30
CA ILE A 36 -11.97 2.57 0.53
C ILE A 36 -10.51 2.58 1.00
N LEU A 37 -10.27 2.58 2.31
CA LEU A 37 -8.91 2.48 2.87
C LEU A 37 -8.22 1.17 2.48
N ARG A 38 -8.91 0.03 2.61
CA ARG A 38 -8.38 -1.27 2.22
C ARG A 38 -7.97 -1.30 0.75
N GLU A 39 -8.85 -0.83 -0.14
CA GLU A 39 -8.58 -0.75 -1.58
C GLU A 39 -7.37 0.15 -1.87
N THR A 40 -7.32 1.32 -1.22
CA THR A 40 -6.19 2.26 -1.36
C THR A 40 -4.87 1.64 -0.89
N PHE A 41 -4.87 0.89 0.22
CA PHE A 41 -3.68 0.22 0.74
C PHE A 41 -3.20 -0.90 -0.18
N VAL A 42 -4.11 -1.76 -0.64
CA VAL A 42 -3.79 -2.85 -1.57
C VAL A 42 -3.25 -2.30 -2.89
N SER A 43 -3.90 -1.26 -3.43
CA SER A 43 -3.50 -0.61 -4.67
C SER A 43 -2.09 -0.04 -4.57
N TYR A 44 -1.80 0.72 -3.51
CA TYR A 44 -0.47 1.28 -3.27
C TYR A 44 0.63 0.21 -3.21
N LEU A 45 0.41 -0.87 -2.43
CA LEU A 45 1.39 -1.95 -2.30
C LEU A 45 1.58 -2.69 -3.63
N THR A 46 0.51 -2.92 -4.38
CA THR A 46 0.55 -3.59 -5.69
C THR A 46 1.37 -2.79 -6.70
N HIS A 47 1.14 -1.48 -6.79
CA HIS A 47 1.87 -0.61 -7.71
C HIS A 47 3.33 -0.43 -7.30
N THR A 48 3.61 -0.39 -5.98
CA THR A 48 4.97 -0.33 -5.46
C THR A 48 5.75 -1.62 -5.76
N ALA A 49 5.10 -2.78 -5.65
CA ALA A 49 5.69 -4.08 -6.02
C ALA A 49 5.94 -4.19 -7.53
N ARG A 50 4.94 -3.79 -8.33
CA ARG A 50 5.05 -3.74 -9.80
C ARG A 50 6.22 -2.88 -10.24
N ALA A 51 6.38 -1.69 -9.66
CA ALA A 51 7.49 -0.79 -9.98
C ALA A 51 8.85 -1.48 -9.75
N HIS A 52 9.04 -2.10 -8.59
CA HIS A 52 10.28 -2.79 -8.27
C HIS A 52 10.55 -3.97 -9.22
N GLU A 53 9.55 -4.82 -9.45
CA GLU A 53 9.75 -6.01 -10.30
C GLU A 53 9.94 -5.65 -11.78
N SER A 54 9.19 -4.69 -12.31
CA SER A 54 9.37 -4.24 -13.69
C SER A 54 10.75 -3.63 -13.92
N MET A 55 11.28 -2.84 -12.97
CA MET A 55 12.65 -2.33 -13.05
C MET A 55 13.68 -3.47 -13.00
N ARG A 56 13.49 -4.44 -12.11
CA ARG A 56 14.40 -5.59 -12.00
C ARG A 56 14.41 -6.40 -13.31
N GLN A 57 13.24 -6.72 -13.85
CA GLN A 57 13.10 -7.44 -15.12
C GLN A 57 13.79 -6.69 -16.27
N VAL A 58 13.62 -5.36 -16.34
CA VAL A 58 14.31 -4.54 -17.33
C VAL A 58 15.82 -4.56 -17.12
N SER A 59 16.30 -4.50 -15.87
CA SER A 59 17.75 -4.48 -15.59
C SER A 59 18.47 -5.76 -15.99
N GLU A 60 17.78 -6.91 -15.91
CA GLU A 60 18.30 -8.23 -16.31
C GLU A 60 18.21 -8.48 -17.83
N GLY A 61 17.54 -7.58 -18.57
CA GLY A 61 17.40 -7.66 -20.03
C GLY A 61 18.65 -7.23 -20.80
N VAL A 62 18.70 -7.60 -22.09
CA VAL A 62 19.75 -7.15 -23.02
C VAL A 62 19.38 -5.78 -23.57
N HIS A 63 20.34 -4.85 -23.53
CA HIS A 63 20.19 -3.48 -24.05
C HIS A 63 21.31 -3.17 -25.03
N SER A 64 21.00 -2.41 -26.08
CA SER A 64 21.99 -2.04 -27.10
C SER A 64 22.97 -0.96 -26.60
N SER A 65 22.58 -0.22 -25.56
CA SER A 65 23.43 0.81 -24.94
C SER A 65 23.07 1.06 -23.45
N PRO A 66 23.99 1.67 -22.67
CA PRO A 66 23.69 2.09 -21.30
C PRO A 66 22.55 3.11 -21.20
N ASP A 67 22.41 4.01 -22.18
CA ASP A 67 21.35 5.02 -22.17
C ASP A 67 19.96 4.41 -22.45
N GLU A 68 19.90 3.43 -23.36
CA GLU A 68 18.69 2.63 -23.59
C GLU A 68 18.25 1.90 -22.31
N ARG A 69 19.19 1.22 -21.62
CA ARG A 69 18.93 0.57 -20.32
C ARG A 69 18.40 1.57 -19.30
N ARG A 70 19.04 2.73 -19.18
CA ARG A 70 18.62 3.80 -18.25
C ARG A 70 17.20 4.26 -18.54
N LEU A 71 16.87 4.57 -19.79
CA LEU A 71 15.54 5.02 -20.20
C LEU A 71 14.48 3.95 -19.96
N ALA A 72 14.79 2.68 -20.25
CA ALA A 72 13.88 1.56 -19.99
C ALA A 72 13.57 1.40 -18.50
N ILE A 73 14.56 1.54 -17.61
CA ILE A 73 14.35 1.50 -16.14
C ILE A 73 13.43 2.64 -15.68
N LEU A 74 13.65 3.86 -16.18
CA LEU A 74 12.82 5.02 -15.84
C LEU A 74 11.39 4.87 -16.35
N ALA A 75 11.21 4.29 -17.55
CA ALA A 75 9.90 3.98 -18.11
C ALA A 75 9.17 2.94 -17.25
N ALA A 76 9.82 1.81 -16.93
CA ALA A 76 9.26 0.76 -16.09
C ALA A 76 8.76 1.27 -14.72
N PHE A 77 9.53 2.17 -14.09
CA PHE A 77 9.10 2.81 -12.83
C PHE A 77 7.87 3.72 -13.02
N THR A 78 7.82 4.45 -14.12
CA THR A 78 6.74 5.41 -14.40
C THR A 78 5.44 4.70 -14.77
N GLU A 79 5.51 3.68 -15.64
CA GLU A 79 4.37 2.87 -16.08
C GLU A 79 3.72 2.07 -14.94
N ALA A 80 4.46 1.81 -13.86
CA ALA A 80 3.90 1.22 -12.66
C ALA A 80 2.95 2.14 -11.88
N ASN A 81 2.79 3.42 -12.27
CA ASN A 81 1.82 4.38 -11.70
C ASN A 81 1.92 4.60 -10.17
N VAL A 82 3.09 4.34 -9.58
CA VAL A 82 3.29 4.43 -8.12
C VAL A 82 3.22 5.87 -7.58
N TYR A 83 3.41 6.88 -8.44
CA TYR A 83 3.19 8.29 -8.06
C TYR A 83 1.72 8.60 -7.79
N GLU A 84 0.83 8.15 -8.67
CA GLU A 84 -0.62 8.38 -8.57
C GLU A 84 -1.17 7.72 -7.30
N GLU A 85 -0.80 6.44 -7.08
CA GLU A 85 -1.22 5.71 -5.88
C GLU A 85 -0.68 6.33 -4.59
N ARG A 86 0.53 6.89 -4.61
CA ARG A 86 1.06 7.65 -3.47
C ARG A 86 0.22 8.88 -3.16
N PHE A 87 -0.18 9.65 -4.19
CA PHE A 87 -1.04 10.83 -3.97
C PHE A 87 -2.43 10.42 -3.46
N ARG A 88 -3.03 9.39 -4.05
CA ARG A 88 -4.30 8.83 -3.58
C ARG A 88 -4.21 8.40 -2.11
N LEU A 89 -3.14 7.70 -1.74
CA LEU A 89 -2.88 7.30 -0.36
C LEU A 89 -2.76 8.52 0.58
N THR A 90 -2.03 9.57 0.18
CA THR A 90 -1.84 10.77 1.01
C THR A 90 -3.13 11.53 1.31
N MET A 91 -4.16 11.38 0.47
CA MET A 91 -5.46 12.02 0.66
C MET A 91 -6.38 11.25 1.60
N LEU A 92 -6.25 9.92 1.67
CA LEU A 92 -7.21 9.04 2.32
C LEU A 92 -6.68 8.40 3.61
N ALA A 93 -5.37 8.14 3.68
CA ALA A 93 -4.76 7.39 4.77
C ALA A 93 -4.38 8.28 5.97
N PRO A 94 -4.37 7.72 7.19
CA PRO A 94 -3.82 8.42 8.35
C PRO A 94 -2.33 8.73 8.20
N THR A 95 -1.87 9.82 8.80
CA THR A 95 -0.48 10.34 8.69
C THR A 95 0.58 9.27 8.98
N HIS A 96 0.39 8.44 10.00
CA HIS A 96 1.36 7.41 10.37
C HIS A 96 1.54 6.31 9.30
N VAL A 97 0.51 6.05 8.48
CA VAL A 97 0.61 5.17 7.31
C VAL A 97 1.30 5.89 6.15
N VAL A 98 0.92 7.15 5.93
CA VAL A 98 1.47 7.99 4.85
C VAL A 98 2.99 8.16 4.99
N GLU A 99 3.49 8.41 6.19
CA GLU A 99 4.93 8.60 6.44
C GLU A 99 5.74 7.36 6.05
N LEU A 100 5.28 6.17 6.46
CA LEU A 100 5.93 4.90 6.14
C LEU A 100 5.83 4.58 4.66
N ALA A 101 4.67 4.81 4.04
CA ALA A 101 4.50 4.64 2.60
C ALA A 101 5.43 5.58 1.81
N VAL A 102 5.50 6.86 2.15
CA VAL A 102 6.43 7.80 1.50
C VAL A 102 7.88 7.35 1.68
N HIS A 103 8.22 6.78 2.85
CA HIS A 103 9.53 6.18 3.06
C HIS A 103 9.78 4.99 2.13
N SER A 104 8.84 4.04 2.00
CA SER A 104 8.98 2.89 1.09
C SER A 104 9.07 3.32 -0.38
N PHE A 105 8.32 4.35 -0.78
CA PHE A 105 8.42 4.98 -2.10
C PHE A 105 9.83 5.52 -2.36
N ARG A 106 10.42 6.24 -1.39
CA ARG A 106 11.79 6.78 -1.51
C ARG A 106 12.82 5.66 -1.66
N LYS A 107 12.66 4.55 -0.94
CA LYS A 107 13.54 3.37 -1.09
C LYS A 107 13.39 2.70 -2.45
N CYS A 108 12.16 2.57 -2.96
CA CYS A 108 11.93 2.07 -4.33
C CYS A 108 12.59 2.98 -5.38
N ARG A 109 12.49 4.31 -5.21
CA ARG A 109 13.17 5.28 -6.07
C ARG A 109 14.70 5.18 -5.98
N ALA A 110 15.26 4.92 -4.81
CA ALA A 110 16.70 4.70 -4.68
C ALA A 110 17.17 3.46 -5.46
N VAL A 111 16.39 2.37 -5.45
CA VAL A 111 16.64 1.19 -6.29
C VAL A 111 16.59 1.54 -7.77
N ARG A 112 15.58 2.32 -8.20
CA ARG A 112 15.49 2.84 -9.57
C ARG A 112 16.75 3.60 -9.97
N ASP A 113 17.21 4.52 -9.11
CA ASP A 113 18.33 5.40 -9.41
C ASP A 113 19.65 4.59 -9.50
N LEU A 114 19.83 3.55 -8.67
CA LEU A 114 20.95 2.60 -8.78
C LEU A 114 20.90 1.84 -10.10
N LEU A 115 19.78 1.19 -10.41
CA LEU A 115 19.63 0.43 -11.66
C LEU A 115 19.84 1.34 -12.87
N ALA A 116 19.24 2.54 -12.89
CA ALA A 116 19.40 3.51 -13.96
C ALA A 116 20.85 4.01 -14.12
N SER A 117 21.66 3.95 -13.07
CA SER A 117 23.09 4.31 -13.10
C SER A 117 24.01 3.23 -13.66
N GLY A 118 23.49 2.03 -13.93
CA GLY A 118 24.27 0.89 -14.40
C GLY A 118 24.58 -0.16 -13.34
N THR A 119 24.15 0.02 -12.09
CA THR A 119 24.29 -1.02 -11.05
C THR A 119 23.56 -2.29 -11.49
N GLU A 120 24.20 -3.44 -11.32
CA GLU A 120 23.63 -4.76 -11.64
C GLU A 120 22.98 -5.39 -10.41
N THR A 121 22.06 -6.32 -10.63
CA THR A 121 21.33 -6.99 -9.54
C THR A 121 22.23 -7.87 -8.67
N SER A 122 23.39 -8.28 -9.17
CA SER A 122 24.43 -8.98 -8.41
C SER A 122 25.24 -8.08 -7.47
N ASP A 123 25.22 -6.76 -7.68
CA ASP A 123 26.05 -5.84 -6.92
C ASP A 123 25.57 -5.67 -5.48
N ASP A 124 26.52 -5.55 -4.54
CA ASP A 124 26.25 -5.35 -3.11
C ASP A 124 25.40 -4.09 -2.86
N ALA A 125 25.64 -3.03 -3.64
CA ALA A 125 24.89 -1.79 -3.56
C ALA A 125 23.39 -2.01 -3.87
N PHE A 126 23.09 -2.79 -4.92
CA PHE A 126 21.71 -3.16 -5.25
C PHE A 126 21.10 -4.03 -4.16
N ARG A 127 21.79 -5.09 -3.73
CA ARG A 127 21.29 -6.02 -2.69
C ARG A 127 20.99 -5.29 -1.38
N SER A 128 21.83 -4.35 -0.97
CA SER A 128 21.61 -3.51 0.20
C SER A 128 20.38 -2.61 0.04
N ALA A 129 20.28 -1.89 -1.09
CA ALA A 129 19.14 -1.02 -1.36
C ALA A 129 17.80 -1.79 -1.45
N GLN A 130 17.83 -2.98 -2.04
CA GLN A 130 16.69 -3.88 -2.13
C GLN A 130 16.23 -4.34 -0.74
N LEU A 131 17.16 -4.72 0.15
CA LEU A 131 16.82 -5.08 1.52
C LEU A 131 16.18 -3.92 2.29
N GLU A 132 16.70 -2.70 2.13
CA GLU A 132 16.11 -1.50 2.72
C GLU A 132 14.70 -1.21 2.18
N TYR A 133 14.49 -1.40 0.87
CA TYR A 133 13.18 -1.31 0.25
C TYR A 133 12.19 -2.32 0.84
N PHE A 134 12.56 -3.59 0.95
CA PHE A 134 11.72 -4.63 1.54
C PHE A 134 11.36 -4.35 3.01
N ARG A 135 12.32 -3.87 3.81
CA ARG A 135 12.05 -3.44 5.20
C ARG A 135 11.06 -2.28 5.26
N ALA A 136 11.21 -1.29 4.38
CA ALA A 136 10.30 -0.15 4.34
C ALA A 136 8.89 -0.56 3.90
N VAL A 137 8.76 -1.44 2.90
CA VAL A 137 7.49 -2.01 2.46
C VAL A 137 6.81 -2.82 3.58
N GLN A 138 7.58 -3.61 4.33
CA GLN A 138 7.07 -4.33 5.49
C GLN A 138 6.49 -3.39 6.54
N ALA A 139 7.24 -2.34 6.91
CA ALA A 139 6.78 -1.35 7.88
C ALA A 139 5.47 -0.67 7.42
N THR A 140 5.37 -0.31 6.13
CA THR A 140 4.14 0.23 5.53
C THR A 140 2.99 -0.77 5.62
N SER A 141 3.21 -2.04 5.26
CA SER A 141 2.18 -3.09 5.33
C SER A 141 1.69 -3.31 6.77
N ASP A 142 2.60 -3.34 7.74
CA ASP A 142 2.25 -3.50 9.15
C ASP A 142 1.41 -2.33 9.68
N ALA A 143 1.71 -1.10 9.27
CA ALA A 143 0.91 0.07 9.62
C ALA A 143 -0.49 0.02 8.98
N MET A 144 -0.58 -0.32 7.69
CA MET A 144 -1.85 -0.51 6.98
C MET A 144 -2.70 -1.62 7.61
N ARG A 145 -2.09 -2.74 7.98
CA ARG A 145 -2.78 -3.85 8.65
C ARG A 145 -3.28 -3.45 10.03
N LYS A 146 -2.46 -2.75 10.81
CA LYS A 146 -2.86 -2.20 12.12
C LYS A 146 -4.07 -1.27 11.97
N GLU A 147 -4.06 -0.39 10.97
CA GLU A 147 -5.17 0.52 10.69
C GLU A 147 -6.47 -0.23 10.35
N LEU A 148 -6.36 -1.35 9.63
CA LEU A 148 -7.50 -2.22 9.31
C LEU A 148 -7.92 -3.15 10.46
N GLY A 149 -7.24 -3.13 11.60
CA GLY A 149 -7.47 -4.07 12.72
C GLY A 149 -7.00 -5.50 12.42
N ILE A 150 -6.06 -5.66 11.48
CA ILE A 150 -5.49 -6.93 11.05
C ILE A 150 -4.12 -7.11 11.73
N PRO A 151 -3.79 -8.29 12.29
CA PRO A 151 -2.48 -8.56 12.90
C PRO A 151 -1.33 -8.36 11.91
N LYS A 152 -0.13 -8.03 12.40
CA LYS A 152 1.09 -7.88 11.59
C LYS A 152 1.43 -9.13 10.78
N LEU A 153 2.13 -8.94 9.66
CA LEU A 153 2.72 -10.05 8.91
C LEU A 153 4.09 -10.38 9.50
N LEU A 154 4.33 -11.66 9.81
CA LEU A 154 5.62 -12.11 10.38
C LEU A 154 6.72 -12.26 9.32
N PHE A 155 6.42 -12.01 8.05
CA PHE A 155 7.36 -12.09 6.93
C PHE A 155 7.05 -11.01 5.90
N VAL A 156 8.05 -10.65 5.09
CA VAL A 156 7.88 -9.67 4.00
C VAL A 156 7.27 -10.37 2.79
N PRO A 157 6.02 -10.07 2.39
CA PRO A 157 5.40 -10.72 1.24
C PRO A 157 6.05 -10.35 -0.10
N LEU A 158 6.88 -9.31 -0.12
CA LEU A 158 7.51 -8.75 -1.31
C LEU A 158 9.03 -8.97 -1.38
N GLY A 159 9.63 -9.68 -0.41
CA GLY A 159 11.08 -9.92 -0.36
C GLY A 159 11.46 -11.26 0.27
N TYR A 160 12.75 -11.59 0.28
CA TYR A 160 13.27 -12.75 1.00
C TYR A 160 13.09 -12.58 2.52
N PRO A 161 12.89 -13.67 3.29
CA PRO A 161 12.94 -13.61 4.74
C PRO A 161 14.26 -12.97 5.19
N PRO A 162 14.28 -12.18 6.28
CA PRO A 162 15.50 -11.53 6.77
C PRO A 162 16.64 -12.54 7.05
N ASP A 163 16.30 -13.81 7.28
CA ASP A 163 17.22 -14.89 7.63
C ASP A 163 17.55 -15.84 6.47
N GLN A 164 17.09 -15.56 5.24
CA GLN A 164 17.40 -16.37 4.06
C GLN A 164 18.14 -15.56 2.99
N PRO A 165 19.37 -15.95 2.60
CA PRO A 165 20.05 -15.33 1.48
C PRO A 165 19.27 -15.60 0.18
N PRO A 166 19.36 -14.70 -0.81
CA PRO A 166 18.78 -14.94 -2.12
C PRO A 166 19.36 -16.23 -2.69
N VAL A 167 18.49 -17.18 -3.04
CA VAL A 167 18.89 -18.40 -3.72
C VAL A 167 19.34 -18.01 -5.12
N THR A 168 20.63 -18.21 -5.41
CA THR A 168 21.17 -18.05 -6.76
C THR A 168 20.43 -19.00 -7.69
N PRO A 169 19.84 -18.55 -8.81
CA PRO A 169 19.30 -19.47 -9.80
C PRO A 169 20.45 -20.30 -10.38
N LEU A 170 20.25 -21.61 -10.46
CA LEU A 170 21.13 -22.59 -11.13
C LEU A 170 21.21 -22.32 -12.63
#